data_AF-A0A1I7FL97-F1
#
_entry.id   AF-A0A1I7FL97-F1
#
_cell.length_a   1.000
_cell.length_b   1.000
_cell.length_c   1.000
_cell.angle_alpha   90.00
_cell.angle_beta   90.00
_cell.angle_gamma   90.00
#
_symmetry.space_group_name_H-M   'P 1'
#
loop_
_entity.id
_entity.type
_entity.pdbx_description
1 polymer ?
#
loop_
_entity_poly.entity_id
_entity_poly.type
_entity_poly.pdbx_seq_one_letter_code
_entity_poly.pdbx_strand_id
1 'polypeptide(L)'
;MIWIHEALGIVTLVAALVVCVWAWLRAAAGMQAKLPSKVLIGLIDLQILLGIITWVLHRVWSLHPLFGIAAAAVAHIWVKDKRSRAAQAWGATAVLVLLAVGVLAGR
;
A
#
# COMPACT_ATOMS: atom_id res chain seq x y z
N MET A 1 -18.40 13.29 -0.08
CA MET A 1 -17.83 11.94 -0.23
C MET A 1 -16.36 11.98 -0.59
N ILE A 2 -15.93 12.82 -1.55
CA ILE A 2 -14.51 13.00 -1.92
C ILE A 2 -13.61 13.32 -0.71
N TRP A 3 -13.97 14.29 0.14
CA TRP A 3 -13.19 14.62 1.34
C TRP A 3 -12.98 13.45 2.32
N ILE A 4 -14.00 12.57 2.45
CA ILE A 4 -13.90 11.37 3.31
C ILE A 4 -12.97 10.35 2.67
N HIS A 5 -13.06 10.16 1.35
CA HIS A 5 -12.15 9.31 0.58
C HIS A 5 -10.69 9.79 0.72
N GLU A 6 -10.45 11.09 0.57
CA GLU A 6 -9.12 11.68 0.72
C GLU A 6 -8.58 11.51 2.15
N ALA A 7 -9.39 11.80 3.17
CA ALA A 7 -8.98 11.64 4.57
C ALA A 7 -8.64 10.16 4.89
N LEU A 8 -9.49 9.22 4.49
CA LEU A 8 -9.24 7.78 4.67
C LEU A 8 -8.03 7.32 3.85
N GLY A 9 -7.86 7.85 2.62
CA GLY A 9 -6.70 7.60 1.76
C GLY A 9 -5.40 8.03 2.42
N ILE A 10 -5.35 9.23 3.02
CA ILE A 10 -4.19 9.73 3.77
C ILE A 10 -3.90 8.85 4.99
N VAL A 11 -4.92 8.53 5.80
CA VAL A 11 -4.73 7.71 7.00
C VAL A 11 -4.18 6.32 6.66
N THR A 12 -4.77 5.67 5.66
CA THR A 12 -4.30 4.36 5.18
C THR A 12 -2.90 4.42 4.57
N LEU A 13 -2.57 5.51 3.86
CA LEU A 13 -1.24 5.73 3.28
C LEU A 13 -0.18 5.90 4.37
N VAL A 14 -0.47 6.72 5.40
CA VAL A 14 0.43 6.92 6.54
C VAL A 14 0.64 5.61 7.29
N ALA A 15 -0.43 4.85 7.53
CA ALA A 15 -0.31 3.54 8.17
C ALA A 15 0.51 2.54 7.33
N ALA A 16 0.32 2.51 6.01
CA ALA A 16 1.13 1.69 5.10
C ALA A 16 2.60 2.10 5.11
N LEU A 17 2.88 3.41 5.13
CA LEU A 17 4.23 3.98 5.27
C LEU A 17 4.92 3.48 6.55
N VAL A 18 4.24 3.55 7.69
CA VAL A 18 4.78 3.07 8.97
C VAL A 18 5.17 1.60 8.89
N VAL A 19 4.31 0.75 8.29
CA VAL A 19 4.62 -0.69 8.14
C VAL A 19 5.78 -0.92 7.16
N CYS A 20 5.87 -0.14 6.08
CA CYS A 20 6.97 -0.24 5.12
C CYS A 20 8.31 0.18 5.74
N VAL A 21 8.32 1.27 6.52
CA VAL A 21 9.50 1.73 7.27
C VAL A 21 9.91 0.68 8.29
N TRP A 22 8.96 0.09 9.02
CA TRP A 22 9.24 -1.01 9.94
C TRP A 22 9.86 -2.23 9.23
N ALA A 23 9.38 -2.59 8.04
CA ALA A 23 9.98 -3.67 7.23
C ALA A 23 11.45 -3.40 6.92
N TRP A 24 11.78 -2.15 6.59
CA TRP A 24 13.13 -1.69 6.30
C TRP A 24 14.04 -1.71 7.52
N LEU A 25 13.61 -1.10 8.64
CA LEU A 25 14.37 -1.07 9.88
C LEU A 25 14.69 -2.48 10.37
N ARG A 26 13.70 -3.37 10.32
CA ARG A 26 13.87 -4.76 10.72
C ARG A 26 14.86 -5.52 9.81
N ALA A 27 14.82 -5.26 8.50
CA ALA A 27 15.75 -5.85 7.55
C ALA A 27 17.19 -5.35 7.79
N ALA A 28 17.38 -4.04 7.98
CA ALA A 28 18.67 -3.43 8.23
C ALA A 28 19.28 -3.87 9.58
N ALA A 29 18.46 -3.96 10.63
CA ALA A 29 18.91 -4.36 11.97
C ALA A 29 19.04 -5.88 12.15
N GLY A 30 18.75 -6.69 11.12
CA GLY A 30 18.81 -8.15 11.23
C GLY A 30 17.83 -8.74 12.27
N MET A 31 16.75 -8.01 12.60
CA MET A 31 15.77 -8.42 13.61
C MET A 31 14.85 -9.54 13.08
N GLN A 32 14.43 -10.45 13.96
CA GLN A 32 13.46 -11.52 13.66
C GLN A 32 12.00 -11.16 13.99
N ALA A 33 11.70 -9.89 14.25
CA ALA A 33 10.36 -9.45 14.58
C ALA A 33 9.35 -9.78 13.47
N LYS A 34 8.09 -10.03 13.84
CA LYS A 34 7.02 -10.24 12.85
C LYS A 34 6.69 -8.92 12.16
N LEU A 35 6.49 -8.98 10.85
CA LEU A 35 5.89 -7.87 10.12
C LEU A 35 4.37 -7.98 10.27
N PRO A 36 3.63 -6.89 10.51
CA PRO A 36 2.17 -6.91 10.46
C PRO A 36 1.69 -6.95 9.00
N SER A 37 2.15 -7.94 8.22
CA SER A 37 1.93 -8.06 6.78
C SER A 37 0.44 -8.09 6.40
N LYS A 38 -0.38 -8.75 7.22
CA LYS A 38 -1.84 -8.78 7.06
C LYS A 38 -2.48 -7.40 7.21
N VAL A 39 -1.96 -6.57 8.12
CA VAL A 39 -2.45 -5.20 8.32
C VAL A 39 -2.11 -4.35 7.10
N LEU A 40 -0.87 -4.42 6.61
CA LEU A 40 -0.46 -3.71 5.39
C LEU A 40 -1.33 -4.10 4.19
N ILE A 41 -1.52 -5.40 3.97
CA ILE A 41 -2.36 -5.91 2.88
C ILE A 41 -3.79 -5.37 3.01
N GLY A 42 -4.40 -5.48 4.19
CA GLY A 42 -5.75 -4.97 4.42
C GLY A 42 -5.89 -3.46 4.22
N LEU A 43 -4.86 -2.67 4.57
CA LEU A 43 -4.83 -1.23 4.32
C LEU A 43 -4.78 -0.90 2.83
N ILE A 44 -3.98 -1.65 2.05
CA ILE A 44 -3.89 -1.48 0.60
C ILE A 44 -5.20 -1.90 -0.08
N ASP A 45 -5.78 -3.04 0.32
CA ASP A 45 -7.07 -3.51 -0.20
C ASP A 45 -8.18 -2.49 0.06
N LEU A 46 -8.20 -1.89 1.26
CA LEU A 46 -9.15 -0.84 1.59
C LEU A 46 -8.96 0.41 0.72
N GLN A 47 -7.72 0.83 0.44
CA GLN A 47 -7.46 1.95 -0.49
C GLN A 47 -8.01 1.66 -1.89
N ILE A 48 -7.74 0.47 -2.42
CA ILE A 48 -8.20 0.08 -3.75
C ILE A 48 -9.73 0.10 -3.79
N LEU A 49 -10.38 -0.47 -2.79
CA LEU A 49 -11.84 -0.51 -2.71
C LEU A 49 -12.42 0.91 -2.67
N LEU A 50 -11.85 1.79 -1.83
CA LEU A 50 -12.26 3.19 -1.76
C LEU A 50 -12.02 3.93 -3.08
N GLY A 51 -10.92 3.65 -3.78
CA GLY A 51 -10.60 4.21 -5.09
C GLY A 51 -11.60 3.77 -6.17
N ILE A 52 -11.93 2.47 -6.22
CA ILE A 52 -12.93 1.92 -7.15
C ILE A 52 -14.31 2.50 -6.87
N ILE A 53 -14.74 2.56 -5.60
CA ILE A 53 -16.03 3.17 -5.22
C ILE A 53 -16.10 4.62 -5.69
N THR A 54 -15.02 5.39 -5.45
CA THR A 54 -14.97 6.80 -5.85
C THR A 54 -15.01 6.97 -7.37
N TRP A 55 -14.28 6.13 -8.09
CA TRP A 55 -14.27 6.07 -9.56
C TRP A 55 -15.67 5.80 -10.14
N VAL A 56 -16.38 4.79 -9.61
CA VAL A 56 -17.73 4.43 -10.06
C VAL A 56 -18.74 5.56 -9.77
N LEU A 57 -18.67 6.17 -8.58
CA LEU A 57 -19.63 7.19 -8.17
C LEU A 57 -19.45 8.53 -8.88
N HIS A 58 -18.20 8.93 -9.16
CA HIS A 58 -17.91 10.26 -9.70
C HIS A 58 -17.47 10.24 -11.18
N ARG A 59 -17.36 9.06 -11.81
CA ARG A 59 -16.94 8.85 -13.21
C ARG A 59 -15.65 9.56 -13.61
N VAL A 60 -14.77 9.83 -12.65
CA VAL A 60 -13.50 10.52 -12.90
C VAL A 60 -12.52 9.49 -13.44
N TRP A 61 -12.20 9.51 -14.73
CA TRP A 61 -11.17 8.62 -15.29
C TRP A 61 -9.83 8.91 -14.61
N SER A 62 -9.36 7.97 -13.79
CA SER A 62 -8.10 8.08 -13.06
C SER A 62 -7.36 6.75 -13.14
N LEU A 63 -6.05 6.81 -13.40
CA LEU A 63 -5.17 5.64 -13.38
C LEU A 63 -4.86 5.16 -11.95
N HIS A 64 -5.25 5.96 -10.95
CA HIS A 64 -5.03 5.69 -9.52
C HIS A 64 -5.42 4.27 -9.06
N PRO A 65 -6.59 3.71 -9.43
CA PRO A 65 -6.98 2.36 -9.01
C PRO A 65 -6.05 1.28 -9.58
N LEU A 66 -5.49 1.49 -10.77
CA LEU A 66 -4.61 0.53 -11.44
C LEU A 66 -3.29 0.37 -10.67
N PHE A 67 -2.71 1.48 -10.23
CA PHE A 67 -1.52 1.49 -9.38
C PHE A 67 -1.80 0.88 -8.00
N GLY A 68 -2.99 1.12 -7.45
CA GLY A 68 -3.46 0.45 -6.24
C GLY A 68 -3.47 -1.07 -6.39
N ILE A 69 -4.10 -1.60 -7.45
CA ILE A 69 -4.16 -3.04 -7.73
C ILE A 69 -2.75 -3.64 -7.87
N ALA A 70 -1.86 -2.96 -8.58
CA ALA A 70 -0.47 -3.39 -8.69
C ALA A 70 0.23 -3.42 -7.32
N ALA A 71 0.02 -2.40 -6.47
CA ALA A 71 0.55 -2.37 -5.11
C ALA A 71 0.02 -3.53 -4.26
N ALA A 72 -1.28 -3.86 -4.33
CA ALA A 72 -1.82 -5.04 -3.64
C ALA A 72 -1.18 -6.34 -4.13
N ALA A 73 -1.05 -6.53 -5.44
CA ALA A 73 -0.41 -7.72 -6.00
C ALA A 73 1.02 -7.88 -5.45
N VAL A 74 1.82 -6.82 -5.44
CA VAL A 74 3.18 -6.85 -4.87
C VAL A 74 3.14 -7.17 -3.37
N ALA A 75 2.27 -6.52 -2.60
CA ALA A 75 2.13 -6.76 -1.16
C ALA A 75 1.79 -8.24 -0.87
N HIS A 76 0.84 -8.82 -1.60
CA HIS A 76 0.42 -10.20 -1.44
C HIS A 76 1.48 -11.23 -1.83
N ILE A 77 2.37 -10.92 -2.77
CA ILE A 77 3.39 -11.88 -3.23
C ILE A 77 4.66 -11.75 -2.39
N TRP A 78 5.10 -10.52 -2.07
CA TRP A 78 6.45 -10.24 -1.55
C TRP A 78 6.48 -9.87 -0.07
N VAL A 79 5.38 -9.35 0.49
CA VAL A 79 5.35 -8.83 1.87
C VAL A 79 4.78 -9.84 2.90
N LYS A 80 4.36 -11.03 2.46
CA LYS A 80 3.90 -12.11 3.35
C LYS A 80 5.00 -12.59 4.31
N ASP A 81 4.61 -12.94 5.54
CA ASP A 81 5.51 -13.37 6.63
C ASP A 81 6.45 -14.53 6.26
N LYS A 82 6.06 -15.41 5.33
CA LYS A 82 6.86 -16.56 4.88
C LYS A 82 8.01 -16.18 3.93
N ARG A 83 8.13 -14.92 3.50
CA ARG A 83 9.18 -14.46 2.57
C ARG A 83 10.44 -14.04 3.32
N SER A 84 11.57 -14.03 2.60
CA SER A 84 12.83 -13.56 3.16
C SER A 84 12.76 -12.07 3.53
N ARG A 85 13.56 -11.65 4.51
CA ARG A 85 13.58 -10.24 4.97
C ARG A 85 13.89 -9.25 3.85
N ALA A 86 14.85 -9.60 2.98
CA ALA A 86 15.20 -8.80 1.81
C ALA A 86 14.01 -8.70 0.83
N ALA A 87 13.32 -9.81 0.55
CA ALA A 87 12.14 -9.78 -0.32
C ALA A 87 11.00 -8.94 0.26
N GLN A 88 10.80 -8.99 1.58
CA GLN A 88 9.80 -8.16 2.27
C GLN A 88 10.15 -6.67 2.24
N ALA A 89 11.44 -6.31 2.40
CA ALA A 89 11.90 -4.93 2.29
C ALA A 89 11.75 -4.41 0.84
N TRP A 90 12.18 -5.18 -0.16
CA TRP A 90 12.00 -4.82 -1.57
C TRP A 90 10.53 -4.73 -1.96
N GLY A 91 9.69 -5.67 -1.48
CA GLY A 91 8.25 -5.64 -1.68
C GLY A 91 7.61 -4.40 -1.07
N ALA A 92 7.98 -4.04 0.16
CA ALA A 92 7.53 -2.83 0.83
C ALA A 92 7.95 -1.56 0.05
N THR A 93 9.19 -1.51 -0.44
CA THR A 93 9.66 -0.41 -1.30
C THR A 93 8.84 -0.31 -2.59
N ALA A 94 8.62 -1.42 -3.28
CA ALA A 94 7.84 -1.43 -4.53
C ALA A 94 6.39 -1.01 -4.30
N VAL A 95 5.75 -1.46 -3.21
CA VAL A 95 4.43 -0.98 -2.77
C VAL A 95 4.43 0.53 -2.59
N LEU A 96 5.42 1.06 -1.87
CA LEU A 96 5.50 2.49 -1.57
C LEU A 96 5.64 3.34 -2.84
N VAL A 97 6.49 2.89 -3.77
CA VAL A 97 6.67 3.53 -5.09
C VAL A 97 5.36 3.51 -5.88
N LEU A 98 4.68 2.36 -5.94
CA LEU A 98 3.40 2.24 -6.65
C LEU A 98 2.31 3.13 -6.05
N LEU A 99 2.25 3.24 -4.72
CA LEU A 99 1.32 4.15 -4.04
C LEU A 99 1.65 5.62 -4.35
N ALA A 100 2.93 6.01 -4.31
CA ALA A 100 3.34 7.38 -4.63
C ALA A 100 3.04 7.74 -6.09
N VAL A 101 3.36 6.85 -7.04
CA VAL A 101 3.04 7.03 -8.46
C VAL A 101 1.52 7.10 -8.66
N GLY A 102 0.76 6.23 -7.97
CA GLY A 102 -0.70 6.26 -8.01
C GLY A 102 -1.28 7.60 -7.55
N VAL A 103 -0.75 8.20 -6.47
CA VAL A 103 -1.17 9.53 -6.00
C VAL A 103 -0.84 10.60 -7.03
N LEU A 104 0.35 10.57 -7.63
CA LEU A 104 0.75 11.54 -8.66
C LEU A 104 -0.07 11.42 -9.95
N ALA A 105 -0.39 10.19 -10.37
CA ALA A 105 -1.19 9.91 -11.56
C ALA A 105 -2.70 10.09 -11.36
N GLY A 106 -3.14 10.29 -10.11
CA GLY A 106 -4.53 10.55 -9.75
C GLY A 106 -4.90 12.03 -9.61
N ARG A 107 -3.90 12.93 -9.67
CA ARG A 107 -4.08 14.38 -9.75
C ARG A 107 -4.13 14.83 -11.20
#